data_AF-A0A0F9YP99-F1
#
_entry.id   AF-A0A0F9YP99-F1
#
_cell.length_a   1.000
_cell.length_b   1.000
_cell.length_c   1.000
_cell.angle_alpha   90.00
_cell.angle_beta   90.00
_cell.angle_gamma   90.00
#
_symmetry.space_group_name_H-M   'P 1'
#
loop_
_entity.id
_entity.type
_entity.pdbx_description
1 polymer ?
#
loop_
_entity_poly.entity_id
_entity_poly.type
_entity_poly.pdbx_seq_one_letter_code
_entity_poly.pdbx_strand_id
1 'polypeptide(L)'
;MKFNPDAQLNIHELAIEEPEKESELPFDPERDITEEEWEKIKQGLDNVTGLTRALYGSSAKIIDPKRFKDFFLDLDDNAAAKMETAEAEQKNRWAEMSDATIEYKLLFFPESFKDFIITNRDLEINSMTTERLKKEGEWGKILHRAGLVKIVRPDRIKDLKLDAVAWDGIREYLQGKMQAFGTADATKLRCVMDLLFAKILAADKVKITQNGLEIIVPKKKENLEQEAPQVPEVKQF
;
A
#
# COMPACT_ATOMS: atom_id res chain seq x y z
N MET A 1 58.12 12.08 -13.60
CA MET A 1 56.95 12.76 -13.02
C MET A 1 57.27 13.10 -11.57
N LYS A 2 57.15 14.37 -11.17
CA LYS A 2 57.38 14.78 -9.77
C LYS A 2 56.12 14.46 -8.97
N PHE A 3 56.22 13.56 -8.00
CA PHE A 3 55.17 13.31 -7.00
C PHE A 3 54.99 14.59 -6.18
N ASN A 4 53.77 15.13 -6.13
CA ASN A 4 53.47 16.33 -5.36
C ASN A 4 52.83 15.89 -4.02
N PRO A 5 53.60 15.85 -2.92
CA PRO A 5 53.11 15.38 -1.62
C PRO A 5 52.07 16.31 -0.98
N ASP A 6 51.92 17.54 -1.50
CA ASP A 6 50.95 18.53 -1.01
C ASP A 6 49.56 18.39 -1.64
N ALA A 7 49.37 17.46 -2.59
CA ALA A 7 48.05 17.03 -3.01
C ALA A 7 47.47 16.08 -1.93
N GLN A 8 47.13 16.64 -0.76
CA GLN A 8 46.38 15.93 0.25
C GLN A 8 45.06 15.48 -0.37
N LEU A 9 44.95 14.19 -0.68
CA LEU A 9 43.69 13.56 -1.05
C LEU A 9 42.70 13.84 0.07
N ASN A 10 41.71 14.66 -0.22
CA ASN A 10 40.66 15.02 0.72
C ASN A 10 39.79 13.78 0.89
N ILE A 11 40.05 12.98 1.94
CA ILE A 11 39.38 11.69 2.20
C ILE A 11 37.87 11.89 2.38
N HIS A 12 37.42 13.12 2.69
CA HIS A 12 36.00 13.48 2.72
C HIS A 12 35.33 13.51 1.34
N GLU A 13 36.09 13.66 0.25
CA GLU A 13 35.59 13.51 -1.14
C GLU A 13 35.57 12.04 -1.59
N LEU A 14 36.19 11.14 -0.81
CA LEU A 14 36.16 9.68 -1.01
C LEU A 14 35.11 8.99 -0.12
N ALA A 15 34.29 9.75 0.61
CA ALA A 15 33.10 9.21 1.24
C ALA A 15 32.13 8.83 0.12
N ILE A 16 32.23 7.57 -0.32
CA ILE A 16 31.18 6.91 -1.10
C ILE A 16 29.93 7.04 -0.23
N GLU A 17 28.99 7.90 -0.63
CA GLU A 17 27.66 7.92 -0.03
C GLU A 17 27.20 6.46 -0.03
N GLU A 18 26.96 5.90 1.16
CA GLU A 18 26.41 4.55 1.25
C GLU A 18 25.21 4.52 0.31
N PRO A 19 25.19 3.61 -0.68
CA PRO A 19 24.10 3.58 -1.63
C PRO A 19 22.83 3.50 -0.81
N GLU A 20 21.95 4.50 -0.96
CA GLU A 20 20.67 4.54 -0.26
C GLU A 20 20.08 3.14 -0.39
N LYS A 21 20.00 2.42 0.74
CA LYS A 21 19.47 1.07 0.75
C LYS A 21 18.13 1.15 0.04
N GLU A 22 18.02 0.50 -1.12
CA GLU A 22 16.75 0.41 -1.80
C GLU A 22 15.80 -0.14 -0.76
N SER A 23 14.87 0.71 -0.33
CA SER A 23 13.76 0.33 0.50
C SER A 23 12.91 -0.56 -0.39
N GLU A 24 13.34 -1.82 -0.56
CA GLU A 24 12.54 -2.82 -1.23
C GLU A 24 11.20 -2.81 -0.55
N LEU A 25 10.17 -2.46 -1.31
CA LEU A 25 8.83 -2.46 -0.80
C LEU A 25 8.56 -3.86 -0.24
N PRO A 26 8.19 -3.97 1.05
CA PRO A 26 8.07 -5.26 1.72
C PRO A 26 7.00 -6.15 1.06
N PHE A 27 6.07 -5.54 0.32
CA PHE A 27 5.11 -6.19 -0.56
C PHE A 27 4.76 -5.27 -1.74
N ASP A 28 4.84 -5.79 -2.97
CA ASP A 28 4.41 -5.14 -4.20
C ASP A 28 3.43 -6.08 -4.94
N PRO A 29 2.12 -5.75 -4.97
CA PRO A 29 1.12 -6.61 -5.63
C PRO A 29 1.42 -6.92 -7.10
N GLU A 30 2.14 -6.05 -7.82
CA GLU A 30 2.47 -6.28 -9.23
C GLU A 30 3.60 -7.31 -9.41
N ARG A 31 4.49 -7.42 -8.41
CA ARG A 31 5.61 -8.37 -8.36
C ARG A 31 5.24 -9.67 -7.66
N ASP A 32 4.53 -9.56 -6.54
CA ASP A 32 4.38 -10.63 -5.54
C ASP A 32 3.10 -11.45 -5.73
N ILE A 33 2.20 -11.04 -6.62
CA ILE A 33 1.00 -11.80 -7.00
C ILE A 33 1.23 -12.44 -8.37
N THR A 34 1.10 -13.76 -8.40
CA THR A 34 1.21 -14.56 -9.62
C THR A 34 -0.01 -14.41 -10.53
N GLU A 35 0.15 -14.74 -11.82
CA GLU A 35 -0.96 -14.75 -12.78
C GLU A 35 -2.11 -15.67 -12.35
N GLU A 36 -1.80 -16.83 -11.76
CA GLU A 36 -2.82 -17.76 -11.26
C GLU A 36 -3.65 -17.13 -10.14
N GLU A 37 -3.00 -16.45 -9.21
CA GLU A 37 -3.67 -15.74 -8.11
C GLU A 37 -4.54 -14.59 -8.62
N TRP A 38 -4.07 -13.85 -9.63
CA TRP A 38 -4.86 -12.82 -10.29
C TRP A 38 -6.14 -13.39 -10.94
N GLU A 39 -6.03 -14.53 -11.61
CA GLU A 39 -7.20 -15.18 -12.21
C GLU A 39 -8.18 -15.65 -11.14
N LYS A 40 -7.70 -16.16 -10.00
CA LYS A 40 -8.58 -16.46 -8.88
C LYS A 40 -9.30 -15.20 -8.39
N ILE A 41 -8.61 -14.06 -8.24
CA ILE A 41 -9.23 -12.78 -7.82
C ILE A 41 -10.35 -12.39 -8.77
N LYS A 42 -10.13 -12.47 -10.09
CA LYS A 42 -11.17 -12.20 -11.09
C LYS A 42 -12.37 -13.14 -10.93
N GLN A 43 -12.13 -14.45 -10.82
CA GLN A 43 -13.19 -15.43 -10.60
C GLN A 43 -13.99 -15.16 -9.31
N GLY A 44 -13.29 -14.80 -8.22
CA GLY A 44 -13.93 -14.42 -6.98
C GLY A 44 -14.84 -13.21 -7.13
N LEU A 45 -14.37 -12.18 -7.86
CA LEU A 45 -15.17 -11.00 -8.17
C LEU A 45 -16.40 -11.34 -9.02
N ASP A 46 -16.27 -12.24 -9.99
CA ASP A 46 -17.37 -12.73 -10.86
C ASP A 46 -18.45 -13.53 -10.13
N ASN A 47 -18.13 -14.05 -8.94
CA ASN A 47 -19.08 -14.76 -8.09
C ASN A 47 -19.80 -13.87 -7.08
N VAL A 48 -19.48 -12.56 -7.00
CA VAL A 48 -20.16 -11.61 -6.12
C VAL A 48 -20.87 -10.51 -6.91
N THR A 49 -21.88 -9.90 -6.31
CA THR A 49 -22.71 -8.87 -6.96
C THR A 49 -22.91 -7.65 -6.05
N GLY A 50 -23.51 -6.59 -6.60
CA GLY A 50 -23.88 -5.38 -5.91
C GLY A 50 -22.69 -4.70 -5.21
N LEU A 51 -22.93 -4.24 -3.98
CA LEU A 51 -21.97 -3.47 -3.19
C LEU A 51 -20.63 -4.21 -2.95
N THR A 52 -20.69 -5.52 -2.73
CA THR A 52 -19.49 -6.34 -2.51
C THR A 52 -18.60 -6.39 -3.75
N ARG A 53 -19.21 -6.60 -4.93
CA ARG A 53 -18.48 -6.58 -6.22
C ARG A 53 -17.89 -5.20 -6.47
N ALA A 54 -18.67 -4.15 -6.22
CA ALA A 54 -18.20 -2.80 -6.43
C ALA A 54 -17.02 -2.44 -5.53
N LEU A 55 -17.09 -2.79 -4.24
CA LEU A 55 -16.03 -2.53 -3.27
C LEU A 55 -14.71 -3.20 -3.69
N TYR A 56 -14.72 -4.53 -3.82
CA TYR A 56 -13.50 -5.28 -4.12
C TYR A 56 -13.02 -5.07 -5.55
N GLY A 57 -13.93 -4.85 -6.49
CA GLY A 57 -13.58 -4.51 -7.88
C GLY A 57 -12.89 -3.16 -8.01
N SER A 58 -13.36 -2.15 -7.27
CA SER A 58 -12.70 -0.84 -7.22
C SER A 58 -11.29 -0.96 -6.65
N SER A 59 -11.14 -1.72 -5.56
CA SER A 59 -9.83 -1.99 -4.96
C SER A 59 -8.89 -2.72 -5.90
N ALA A 60 -9.37 -3.77 -6.59
CA ALA A 60 -8.59 -4.50 -7.59
C ALA A 60 -8.13 -3.58 -8.73
N LYS A 61 -8.99 -2.68 -9.19
CA LYS A 61 -8.66 -1.69 -10.22
C LYS A 61 -7.66 -0.64 -9.77
N ILE A 62 -7.66 -0.26 -8.49
CA ILE A 62 -6.62 0.62 -7.93
C ILE A 62 -5.28 -0.14 -7.81
N ILE A 63 -5.32 -1.42 -7.46
CA ILE A 63 -4.12 -2.25 -7.35
C ILE A 63 -3.49 -2.49 -8.73
N ASP A 64 -4.24 -2.91 -9.74
CA ASP A 64 -3.75 -3.11 -11.10
C ASP A 64 -4.75 -2.57 -12.13
N PRO A 65 -4.64 -1.28 -12.50
CA PRO A 65 -5.57 -0.65 -13.43
C PRO A 65 -5.57 -1.29 -14.82
N LYS A 66 -4.43 -1.85 -15.27
CA LYS A 66 -4.32 -2.46 -16.60
C LYS A 66 -5.09 -3.77 -16.66
N ARG A 67 -4.97 -4.58 -15.60
CA ARG A 67 -5.60 -5.90 -15.52
C ARG A 67 -7.10 -5.84 -15.29
N PHE A 68 -7.59 -4.81 -14.60
CA PHE A 68 -9.01 -4.58 -14.31
C PHE A 68 -9.61 -3.43 -15.14
N LYS A 69 -9.01 -3.08 -16.28
CA LYS A 69 -9.47 -1.99 -17.15
C LYS A 69 -10.93 -2.20 -17.61
N ASP A 70 -11.30 -3.45 -17.88
CA ASP A 70 -12.63 -3.86 -18.38
C ASP A 70 -13.59 -4.22 -17.24
N PHE A 71 -13.16 -4.07 -15.99
CA PHE A 71 -14.01 -4.32 -14.84
C PHE A 71 -14.97 -3.14 -14.66
N PHE A 72 -16.24 -3.35 -15.03
CA PHE A 72 -17.30 -2.38 -14.87
C PHE A 72 -17.92 -2.47 -13.47
N LEU A 73 -18.03 -1.30 -12.83
CA LEU A 73 -18.72 -1.13 -11.57
C LEU A 73 -20.19 -0.84 -11.88
N ASP A 74 -21.00 -1.88 -11.97
CA ASP A 74 -22.45 -1.70 -12.01
C ASP A 74 -22.92 -1.59 -10.57
N LEU A 75 -23.00 -0.36 -10.07
CA LEU A 75 -23.62 -0.07 -8.78
C LEU A 75 -25.13 -0.13 -9.00
N ASP A 76 -25.78 -1.17 -8.49
CA ASP A 76 -27.24 -1.18 -8.45
C ASP A 76 -27.76 -0.03 -7.55
N ASP A 77 -29.00 0.40 -7.79
CA ASP A 77 -29.64 1.50 -7.05
C ASP A 77 -29.64 1.27 -5.52
N ASN A 78 -29.62 0.01 -5.08
CA ASN A 78 -29.60 -0.37 -3.67
C ASN A 78 -28.21 -0.18 -3.05
N ALA A 79 -27.13 -0.45 -3.79
CA ALA A 79 -25.76 -0.16 -3.39
C ALA A 79 -25.55 1.36 -3.26
N ALA A 80 -26.07 2.15 -4.22
CA ALA A 80 -26.03 3.61 -4.16
C ALA A 80 -26.81 4.15 -2.94
N ALA A 81 -28.02 3.66 -2.68
CA ALA A 81 -28.81 4.10 -1.53
C ALA A 81 -28.17 3.74 -0.17
N LYS A 82 -27.55 2.55 -0.06
CA LYS A 82 -26.81 2.15 1.16
C LYS A 82 -25.59 3.02 1.39
N MET A 83 -24.91 3.40 0.32
CA MET A 83 -23.77 4.31 0.37
C MET A 83 -24.18 5.71 0.83
N GLU A 84 -25.27 6.25 0.27
CA GLU A 84 -25.84 7.55 0.68
C GLU A 84 -26.29 7.54 2.15
N THR A 85 -26.86 6.42 2.62
CA THR A 85 -27.21 6.24 4.04
C THR A 85 -25.96 6.21 4.93
N ALA A 86 -24.90 5.49 4.52
CA ALA A 86 -23.63 5.45 5.24
C ALA A 86 -22.93 6.82 5.30
N GLU A 87 -23.13 7.66 4.28
CA GLU A 87 -22.68 9.06 4.27
C GLU A 87 -23.49 9.91 5.25
N ALA A 88 -24.83 9.80 5.20
CA ALA A 88 -25.75 10.60 6.01
C ALA A 88 -25.69 10.32 7.52
N GLU A 89 -25.36 9.09 7.93
CA GLU A 89 -25.45 8.66 9.32
C GLU A 89 -24.21 8.97 10.19
N GLN A 90 -23.04 9.33 9.62
CA GLN A 90 -21.79 9.36 10.40
C GLN A 90 -21.08 10.71 10.47
N LYS A 91 -20.88 11.17 11.71
CA LYS A 91 -19.99 12.28 12.08
C LYS A 91 -18.57 11.98 11.57
N ASN A 92 -17.83 13.01 11.13
CA ASN A 92 -16.46 12.94 10.61
C ASN A 92 -15.40 12.57 11.69
N ARG A 93 -15.62 11.49 12.45
CA ARG A 93 -14.76 11.05 13.55
C ARG A 93 -14.30 9.62 13.36
N TRP A 94 -12.98 9.45 13.24
CA TRP A 94 -12.30 8.16 13.05
C TRP A 94 -12.82 7.06 13.98
N ALA A 95 -12.81 7.35 15.28
CA ALA A 95 -13.05 6.37 16.33
C ALA A 95 -14.49 5.83 16.37
N GLU A 96 -15.42 6.49 15.69
CA GLU A 96 -16.84 6.16 15.69
C GLU A 96 -17.25 5.37 14.43
N MET A 97 -16.35 5.23 13.45
CA MET A 97 -16.63 4.59 12.17
C MET A 97 -16.19 3.12 12.15
N SER A 98 -16.94 2.28 11.43
CA SER A 98 -16.50 0.92 11.12
C SER A 98 -15.47 0.93 9.99
N ASP A 99 -14.57 -0.06 9.95
CA ASP A 99 -13.59 -0.22 8.87
C ASP A 99 -14.27 -0.24 7.49
N ALA A 100 -15.40 -0.96 7.37
CA ALA A 100 -16.18 -1.01 6.15
C ALA A 100 -16.67 0.39 5.72
N THR A 101 -17.14 1.23 6.65
CA THR A 101 -17.61 2.59 6.31
C THR A 101 -16.47 3.46 5.82
N ILE A 102 -15.29 3.32 6.41
CA ILE A 102 -14.08 4.05 5.98
C ILE A 102 -13.68 3.60 4.58
N GLU A 103 -13.67 2.29 4.31
CA GLU A 103 -13.37 1.72 2.99
C GLU A 103 -14.35 2.21 1.92
N TYR A 104 -15.66 2.23 2.24
CA TYR A 104 -16.67 2.75 1.31
C TYR A 104 -16.45 4.22 1.02
N LYS A 105 -16.28 5.06 2.05
CA LYS A 105 -16.01 6.48 1.83
C LYS A 105 -14.73 6.68 1.01
N LEU A 106 -13.71 5.84 1.18
CA LEU A 106 -12.42 6.01 0.52
C LEU A 106 -12.54 5.79 -0.99
N LEU A 107 -13.32 4.77 -1.37
CA LEU A 107 -13.44 4.33 -2.76
C LEU A 107 -14.53 5.09 -3.51
N PHE A 108 -15.62 5.46 -2.85
CA PHE A 108 -16.80 6.02 -3.52
C PHE A 108 -17.04 7.50 -3.19
N PHE A 109 -16.56 7.98 -2.05
CA PHE A 109 -16.73 9.38 -1.60
C PHE A 109 -15.40 10.00 -1.15
N PRO A 110 -14.36 9.93 -1.99
CA PRO A 110 -13.00 10.34 -1.62
C PRO A 110 -12.97 11.77 -1.06
N GLU A 111 -13.77 12.67 -1.62
CA GLU A 111 -13.86 14.07 -1.19
C GLU A 111 -14.30 14.23 0.28
N SER A 112 -15.14 13.32 0.80
CA SER A 112 -15.59 13.33 2.21
C SER A 112 -14.44 13.11 3.21
N PHE A 113 -13.29 12.60 2.76
CA PHE A 113 -12.11 12.44 3.61
C PHE A 113 -11.33 13.74 3.85
N LYS A 114 -11.58 14.80 3.07
CA LYS A 114 -10.89 16.08 3.26
C LYS A 114 -11.22 16.72 4.61
N ASP A 115 -12.44 16.49 5.08
CA ASP A 115 -12.94 16.98 6.37
C ASP A 115 -12.73 15.98 7.51
N PHE A 116 -11.97 14.92 7.27
CA PHE A 116 -11.76 13.86 8.22
C PHE A 116 -10.76 14.29 9.30
N ILE A 117 -11.23 14.39 10.54
CA ILE A 117 -10.40 14.83 11.66
C ILE A 117 -9.80 13.60 12.36
N ILE A 118 -8.48 13.42 12.22
CA ILE A 118 -7.68 12.52 13.07
C ILE A 118 -6.93 13.36 14.09
N THR A 119 -7.27 13.18 15.37
CA THR A 119 -6.61 13.87 16.47
C THR A 119 -5.31 13.18 16.86
N ASN A 120 -4.44 13.88 17.61
CA ASN A 120 -3.24 13.26 18.18
C ASN A 120 -3.58 12.10 19.13
N ARG A 121 -4.73 12.19 19.83
CA ARG A 121 -5.22 11.12 20.71
C ARG A 121 -5.58 9.86 19.90
N ASP A 122 -6.19 10.01 18.74
CA ASP A 122 -6.50 8.89 17.85
C ASP A 122 -5.23 8.18 17.35
N LEU A 123 -4.17 8.95 17.06
CA LEU A 123 -2.87 8.42 16.66
C LEU A 123 -2.18 7.68 17.82
N GLU A 124 -2.23 8.21 19.03
CA GLU A 124 -1.68 7.55 20.22
C GLU A 124 -2.40 6.21 20.50
N ILE A 125 -3.74 6.21 20.45
CA ILE A 125 -4.55 4.99 20.57
C ILE A 125 -4.17 3.99 19.47
N ASN A 126 -3.96 4.45 18.24
CA ASN A 126 -3.56 3.57 17.14
C ASN A 126 -2.16 2.99 17.33
N SER A 127 -1.19 3.77 17.81
CA SER A 127 0.17 3.26 18.11
C SER A 127 0.14 2.21 19.22
N MET A 128 -0.55 2.49 20.35
CA MET A 128 -0.74 1.50 21.43
C MET A 128 -1.46 0.24 20.96
N THR A 129 -2.50 0.41 20.13
CA THR A 129 -3.24 -0.74 19.58
C THR A 129 -2.39 -1.55 18.62
N THR A 130 -1.57 -0.90 17.80
CA THR A 130 -0.66 -1.57 16.86
C THR A 130 0.33 -2.44 17.62
N GLU A 131 0.96 -1.93 18.68
CA GLU A 131 1.87 -2.72 19.52
C GLU A 131 1.18 -3.93 20.18
N ARG A 132 -0.07 -3.78 20.61
CA ARG A 132 -0.87 -4.90 21.12
C ARG A 132 -1.13 -5.95 20.02
N LEU A 133 -1.60 -5.50 18.86
CA LEU A 133 -1.91 -6.38 17.73
C LEU A 133 -0.67 -7.12 17.21
N LYS A 134 0.52 -6.50 17.27
CA LYS A 134 1.80 -7.15 16.90
C LYS A 134 2.05 -8.37 17.78
N LYS A 135 1.80 -8.26 19.09
CA LYS A 135 1.96 -9.37 20.04
C LYS A 135 0.92 -10.48 19.84
N GLU A 136 -0.25 -10.12 19.32
CA GLU A 136 -1.35 -11.04 19.03
C GLU A 136 -1.25 -11.70 17.64
N GLY A 137 -0.32 -11.25 16.78
CA GLY A 137 -0.20 -11.73 15.41
C GLY A 137 -1.35 -11.29 14.49
N GLU A 138 -2.03 -10.20 14.85
CA GLU A 138 -3.22 -9.70 14.16
C GLU A 138 -2.86 -8.76 12.99
N TRP A 139 -2.07 -9.30 12.05
CA TRP A 139 -1.42 -8.53 10.98
C TRP A 139 -2.39 -7.83 10.03
N GLY A 140 -3.52 -8.45 9.70
CA GLY A 140 -4.56 -7.82 8.87
C GLY A 140 -5.12 -6.55 9.52
N LYS A 141 -5.33 -6.54 10.84
CA LYS A 141 -5.81 -5.34 11.56
C LYS A 141 -4.76 -4.23 11.58
N ILE A 142 -3.49 -4.58 11.70
CA ILE A 142 -2.37 -3.62 11.63
C ILE A 142 -2.32 -3.00 10.22
N LEU A 143 -2.37 -3.83 9.19
CA LEU A 143 -2.34 -3.43 7.79
C LEU A 143 -3.43 -2.41 7.45
N HIS A 144 -4.67 -2.71 7.82
CA HIS A 144 -5.82 -1.81 7.62
C HIS A 144 -5.61 -0.48 8.34
N ARG A 145 -5.35 -0.52 9.65
CA ARG A 145 -5.16 0.71 10.45
C ARG A 145 -4.02 1.57 9.92
N ALA A 146 -2.90 0.96 9.59
CA ALA A 146 -1.75 1.69 9.11
C ALA A 146 -1.99 2.28 7.72
N GLY A 147 -2.58 1.52 6.79
CA GLY A 147 -2.90 2.03 5.45
C GLY A 147 -3.86 3.22 5.52
N LEU A 148 -4.83 3.15 6.42
CA LEU A 148 -5.76 4.22 6.70
C LEU A 148 -5.08 5.49 7.29
N VAL A 149 -4.19 5.33 8.26
CA VAL A 149 -3.38 6.45 8.77
C VAL A 149 -2.52 7.05 7.64
N LYS A 150 -1.94 6.23 6.76
CA LYS A 150 -1.15 6.70 5.60
C LYS A 150 -1.99 7.54 4.63
N ILE A 151 -3.27 7.21 4.43
CA ILE A 151 -4.17 8.00 3.57
C ILE A 151 -4.45 9.37 4.19
N VAL A 152 -4.87 9.41 5.46
CA VAL A 152 -5.42 10.63 6.07
C VAL A 152 -4.33 11.51 6.71
N ARG A 153 -3.27 10.89 7.24
CA ARG A 153 -2.15 11.55 7.92
C ARG A 153 -0.81 10.91 7.49
N PRO A 154 -0.43 11.01 6.21
CA PRO A 154 0.80 10.41 5.70
C PRO A 154 2.05 10.88 6.45
N ASP A 155 2.04 12.11 6.99
CA ASP A 155 3.11 12.69 7.81
C ASP A 155 3.35 11.94 9.14
N ARG A 156 2.36 11.17 9.59
CA ARG A 156 2.33 10.50 10.90
C ARG A 156 2.46 8.98 10.81
N ILE A 157 2.63 8.40 9.62
CA ILE A 157 2.75 6.95 9.47
C ILE A 157 3.91 6.36 10.28
N LYS A 158 5.02 7.11 10.39
CA LYS A 158 6.20 6.75 11.20
C LYS A 158 5.89 6.54 12.69
N ASP A 159 4.81 7.12 13.20
CA ASP A 159 4.41 6.99 14.61
C ASP A 159 3.83 5.61 14.93
N LEU A 160 3.45 4.84 13.90
CA LEU A 160 2.96 3.47 14.04
C LEU A 160 4.09 2.44 14.20
N LYS A 161 5.36 2.85 14.04
CA LYS A 161 6.55 1.99 14.26
C LYS A 161 6.47 0.63 13.54
N LEU A 162 6.15 0.68 12.25
CA LEU A 162 6.21 -0.49 11.37
C LEU A 162 7.68 -0.86 11.11
N ASP A 163 8.24 -1.64 12.03
CA ASP A 163 9.58 -2.20 11.94
C ASP A 163 9.62 -3.46 11.04
N ALA A 164 10.82 -4.04 10.87
CA ALA A 164 11.01 -5.23 10.05
C ALA A 164 10.09 -6.40 10.46
N VAL A 165 9.91 -6.60 11.77
CA VAL A 165 9.03 -7.66 12.31
C VAL A 165 7.58 -7.43 11.89
N ALA A 166 7.08 -6.20 11.95
CA ALA A 166 5.73 -5.89 11.48
C ALA A 166 5.56 -6.17 9.98
N TRP A 167 6.56 -5.82 9.18
CA TRP A 167 6.53 -6.03 7.75
C TRP A 167 6.60 -7.51 7.34
N ASP A 168 7.45 -8.29 7.99
CA ASP A 168 7.52 -9.73 7.76
C ASP A 168 6.20 -10.41 8.16
N GLY A 169 5.61 -10.02 9.29
CA GLY A 169 4.29 -10.51 9.70
C GLY A 169 3.16 -10.16 8.71
N ILE A 170 3.16 -8.94 8.16
CA ILE A 170 2.21 -8.54 7.12
C ILE A 170 2.43 -9.36 5.84
N ARG A 171 3.68 -9.59 5.42
CA ARG A 171 4.01 -10.39 4.24
C ARG A 171 3.52 -11.83 4.38
N GLU A 172 3.84 -12.49 5.49
CA GLU A 172 3.39 -13.85 5.77
C GLU A 172 1.87 -13.95 5.82
N TYR A 173 1.20 -12.97 6.44
CA TYR A 173 -0.26 -12.88 6.46
C TYR A 173 -0.86 -12.80 5.06
N LEU A 174 -0.35 -11.92 4.21
CA LEU A 174 -0.83 -11.77 2.83
C LEU A 174 -0.59 -13.04 2.03
N GLN A 175 0.60 -13.65 2.11
CA GLN A 175 0.90 -14.90 1.43
C GLN A 175 -0.05 -16.03 1.87
N GLY A 176 -0.32 -16.16 3.17
CA GLY A 176 -1.28 -17.13 3.68
C GLY A 176 -2.71 -16.89 3.17
N LYS A 177 -3.13 -15.62 3.05
CA LYS A 177 -4.43 -15.25 2.46
C LYS A 177 -4.51 -15.60 0.98
N MET A 178 -3.45 -15.34 0.22
CA MET A 178 -3.38 -15.64 -1.21
C MET A 178 -3.43 -17.15 -1.48
N GLN A 179 -2.73 -17.96 -0.68
CA GLN A 179 -2.80 -19.42 -0.78
C GLN A 179 -4.19 -19.97 -0.44
N ALA A 180 -4.89 -19.36 0.52
CA ALA A 180 -6.25 -19.75 0.89
C ALA A 180 -7.32 -19.30 -0.13
N PHE A 181 -6.93 -18.49 -1.12
CA PHE A 181 -7.81 -17.90 -2.10
C PHE A 181 -8.20 -18.93 -3.19
N GLY A 182 -9.47 -18.93 -3.64
CA GLY A 182 -9.97 -19.87 -4.64
C GLY A 182 -11.16 -20.76 -4.24
N THR A 183 -11.80 -20.51 -3.10
CA THR A 183 -13.15 -21.03 -2.83
C THR A 183 -14.15 -19.87 -2.87
N ALA A 184 -15.39 -20.11 -3.30
CA ALA A 184 -16.41 -19.09 -3.58
C ALA A 184 -16.96 -18.30 -2.36
N ASP A 185 -16.19 -18.18 -1.28
CA ASP A 185 -16.60 -17.49 -0.06
C ASP A 185 -16.24 -16.00 -0.14
N ALA A 186 -17.25 -15.13 -0.02
CA ALA A 186 -17.09 -13.67 -0.04
C ALA A 186 -16.13 -13.16 1.06
N THR A 187 -15.94 -13.89 2.15
CA THR A 187 -14.93 -13.56 3.19
C THR A 187 -13.50 -13.64 2.65
N LYS A 188 -13.27 -14.37 1.56
CA LYS A 188 -11.95 -14.50 0.92
C LYS A 188 -11.60 -13.29 0.07
N LEU A 189 -12.58 -12.61 -0.53
CA LEU A 189 -12.36 -11.35 -1.25
C LEU A 189 -11.81 -10.23 -0.37
N ARG A 190 -11.91 -10.37 0.96
CA ARG A 190 -11.25 -9.46 1.90
C ARG A 190 -9.76 -9.29 1.61
N CYS A 191 -9.09 -10.32 1.07
CA CYS A 191 -7.67 -10.19 0.72
C CYS A 191 -7.42 -9.08 -0.31
N VAL A 192 -8.37 -8.77 -1.20
CA VAL A 192 -8.21 -7.69 -2.18
C VAL A 192 -8.09 -6.33 -1.47
N MET A 193 -8.83 -6.13 -0.38
CA MET A 193 -8.65 -4.94 0.47
C MET A 193 -7.32 -4.95 1.20
N ASP A 194 -6.90 -6.10 1.72
CA ASP A 194 -5.60 -6.25 2.38
C ASP A 194 -4.46 -5.88 1.40
N LEU A 195 -4.52 -6.36 0.16
CA LEU A 195 -3.58 -6.03 -0.91
C LEU A 195 -3.59 -4.54 -1.27
N LEU A 196 -4.76 -3.90 -1.31
CA LEU A 196 -4.87 -2.45 -1.52
C LEU A 196 -4.16 -1.69 -0.41
N PHE A 197 -4.40 -2.04 0.86
CA PHE A 197 -3.74 -1.39 2.00
C PHE A 197 -2.23 -1.66 2.03
N ALA A 198 -1.78 -2.83 1.59
CA ALA A 198 -0.36 -3.11 1.41
C ALA A 198 0.26 -2.18 0.37
N LYS A 199 -0.41 -2.00 -0.79
CA LYS A 199 0.03 -1.06 -1.83
C LYS A 199 0.06 0.39 -1.33
N ILE A 200 -0.94 0.80 -0.57
CA ILE A 200 -1.01 2.13 0.07
C ILE A 200 0.17 2.36 1.01
N LEU A 201 0.48 1.39 1.86
CA LEU A 201 1.58 1.51 2.81
C LEU A 201 2.94 1.54 2.13
N ALA A 202 3.08 0.76 1.05
CA ALA A 202 4.28 0.71 0.22
C ALA A 202 4.45 1.95 -0.68
N ALA A 203 3.43 2.80 -0.82
CA ALA A 203 3.51 3.97 -1.68
C ALA A 203 4.36 5.09 -1.06
N ASP A 204 5.10 5.80 -1.92
CA ASP A 204 5.78 7.05 -1.55
C ASP A 204 4.74 8.08 -1.12
N LYS A 205 3.70 8.23 -1.95
CA LYS A 205 2.65 9.21 -1.75
C LYS A 205 1.29 8.64 -2.10
N VAL A 206 0.31 9.00 -1.30
CA VAL A 206 -1.10 8.74 -1.56
C VAL A 206 -1.82 10.07 -1.59
N LYS A 207 -2.72 10.24 -2.56
CA LYS A 207 -3.55 11.43 -2.69
C LYS A 207 -4.99 11.04 -2.91
N ILE A 208 -5.88 11.76 -2.26
CA ILE A 208 -7.31 11.70 -2.52
C ILE A 208 -7.62 12.76 -3.58
N THR A 209 -8.23 12.33 -4.68
CA THR A 209 -8.60 13.17 -5.83
C THR A 209 -10.09 13.06 -6.11
N GLN A 210 -10.60 13.92 -7.00
CA GLN A 210 -11.99 13.85 -7.47
C GLN A 210 -12.30 12.52 -8.18
N ASN A 211 -11.28 11.82 -8.69
CA ASN A 211 -11.41 10.54 -9.38
C ASN A 211 -11.14 9.33 -8.46
N GLY A 212 -11.03 9.54 -7.14
CA GLY A 212 -10.68 8.49 -6.18
C GLY A 212 -9.25 8.60 -5.65
N LEU A 213 -8.75 7.46 -5.17
CA LEU A 213 -7.42 7.35 -4.57
C LEU A 213 -6.33 7.21 -5.63
N GLU A 214 -5.39 8.15 -5.66
CA GLU A 214 -4.17 8.10 -6.47
C GLU A 214 -3.01 7.59 -5.61
N ILE A 215 -2.39 6.48 -6.01
CA ILE A 215 -1.25 5.86 -5.33
C ILE A 215 0.00 6.05 -6.20
N ILE A 216 1.00 6.74 -5.66
CA ILE A 216 2.29 6.97 -6.30
C ILE A 216 3.30 6.07 -5.62
N VAL A 217 3.64 4.97 -6.29
CA VAL A 217 4.68 4.04 -5.84
C VAL A 217 6.06 4.53 -6.29
N PRO A 218 7.12 4.30 -5.50
CA PRO A 218 8.47 4.60 -5.92
C PRO A 218 8.76 3.85 -7.22
N LYS A 219 9.31 4.56 -8.19
CA LYS A 219 9.90 3.89 -9.36
C LYS A 219 11.04 3.05 -8.82
N LYS A 220 11.04 1.75 -9.10
CA LYS A 220 12.26 0.94 -8.99
C LYS A 220 13.36 1.75 -9.67
N LYS A 221 14.45 2.07 -8.97
CA LYS A 221 15.66 2.54 -9.65
C LYS A 221 15.95 1.38 -10.62
N GLU A 222 15.88 1.65 -11.92
CA GLU A 222 16.42 0.69 -12.87
C GLU A 222 17.84 0.47 -12.41
N ASN A 223 18.18 -0.78 -12.09
CA ASN A 223 19.56 -1.13 -11.80
C ASN A 223 20.34 -0.67 -13.03
N LEU A 224 21.02 0.47 -12.86
CA LEU A 224 22.09 0.90 -13.73
C LEU A 224 23.23 -0.08 -13.45
N GLU A 225 23.05 -1.34 -13.86
CA GLU A 225 24.14 -2.13 -14.42
C GLU A 225 24.56 -1.40 -15.72
N GLN A 226 25.06 -0.17 -15.55
CA GLN A 226 26.01 0.38 -16.49
C GLN A 226 27.16 -0.62 -16.43
N GLU A 227 27.29 -1.44 -17.46
CA GLU A 227 28.56 -2.06 -17.80
C GLU A 227 29.63 -1.02 -17.53
N ALA A 228 30.45 -1.24 -16.50
CA ALA A 228 31.53 -0.33 -16.19
C ALA A 228 32.30 -0.13 -17.50
N PRO A 229 32.48 1.12 -17.99
CA PRO A 229 33.14 1.35 -19.25
C PRO A 229 34.48 0.62 -19.21
N GLN A 230 34.69 -0.31 -20.17
CA GLN A 230 35.91 -1.10 -20.21
C GLN A 230 37.10 -0.15 -20.19
N VAL A 231 37.85 -0.16 -19.10
CA VAL A 231 39.06 0.65 -18.97
C VAL A 231 40.03 0.13 -20.02
N PRO A 232 40.45 0.94 -21.01
CA PRO A 232 41.38 0.48 -22.03
C PRO A 232 42.69 0.07 -21.37
N GLU A 233 43.14 -1.15 -21.63
CA GLU A 233 44.43 -1.66 -21.16
C GLU A 233 45.55 -0.70 -21.58
N VAL A 234 46.16 -0.04 -20.60
CA VAL A 234 47.34 0.79 -20.83
C VAL A 234 48.51 -0.15 -21.10
N LYS A 235 48.95 -0.22 -22.35
CA LYS A 235 50.21 -0.90 -22.71
C LYS A 235 51.36 -0.26 -21.94
N GLN A 236 52.02 -1.05 -21.09
CA GLN A 236 53.29 -0.67 -20.48
C GLN A 236 54.35 -0.57 -21.58
N PHE A 237 55.03 0.58 -21.64
CA PHE A 237 56.20 0.81 -22.47
C PHE A 237 57.47 0.50 -21.69
#